data_AF-A0A529XT23-F1
#
_entry.id   AF-A0A529XT23-F1
#
_cell.length_a   1.000
_cell.length_b   1.000
_cell.length_c   1.000
_cell.angle_alpha   90.00
_cell.angle_beta   90.00
_cell.angle_gamma   90.00
#
_symmetry.space_group_name_H-M   'P 1'
#
loop_
_entity.id
_entity.type
_entity.pdbx_description
1 polymer ?
#
loop_
_entity_poly.entity_id
_entity_poly.type
_entity_poly.pdbx_seq_one_letter_code
_entity_poly.pdbx_strand_id
1 'polypeptide(L)'
;DQGSERMIESYASFAGQAVRLHRAMTGKAAMVCPINEISFFAWAVEVGYFPPAGPKRKGWFKRHLVKMAVKGIEAMREADPECRFIWAEPLIHIAPRDRSGPEMRRAENARQGQFEAYDMLMGRIEPELGGAEDLIDVIGLNFYPHNQWYLQGPTIPMGHHEYRALSEMLVEVAHRYRKSIYIAETGAEGTAGPAWLHYVCDEVREAISQGAPIEGICLYPVTAYPGWDNS
;
A
#
# COMPACT_ATOMS: atom_id res chain seq x y z
N ASP A 1 -24.31 0.48 6.54
CA ASP A 1 -23.38 1.62 6.55
C ASP A 1 -21.98 1.07 6.50
N GLN A 2 -21.16 1.55 5.57
CA GLN A 2 -19.79 1.09 5.32
C GLN A 2 -18.88 1.27 6.56
N GLY A 3 -19.26 2.16 7.47
CA GLY A 3 -18.51 2.43 8.70
C GLY A 3 -18.97 1.71 9.96
N SER A 4 -19.97 0.82 9.87
CA SER A 4 -20.54 0.15 11.04
C SER A 4 -19.69 -1.02 11.53
N GLU A 5 -19.77 -1.37 12.83
CA GLU A 5 -19.13 -2.61 13.34
C GLU A 5 -19.63 -3.86 12.61
N ARG A 6 -20.89 -3.85 12.16
CA ARG A 6 -21.45 -4.92 11.32
C ARG A 6 -20.70 -5.09 9.99
N MET A 7 -20.09 -4.02 9.46
CA MET A 7 -19.28 -4.11 8.25
C MET A 7 -18.00 -4.91 8.49
N ILE A 8 -17.35 -4.75 9.65
CA ILE A 8 -16.17 -5.54 10.05
C ILE A 8 -16.51 -7.03 10.05
N GLU A 9 -17.60 -7.42 10.70
CA GLU A 9 -18.04 -8.83 10.75
C GLU A 9 -18.47 -9.36 9.38
N SER A 10 -19.14 -8.54 8.57
CA SER A 10 -19.56 -8.94 7.22
C SER A 10 -18.36 -9.14 6.30
N TYR A 11 -17.36 -8.25 6.38
CA TYR A 11 -16.11 -8.39 5.65
C TYR A 11 -15.32 -9.64 6.11
N ALA A 12 -15.21 -9.87 7.41
CA ALA A 12 -14.52 -11.05 7.92
C ALA A 12 -15.16 -12.35 7.45
N SER A 13 -16.50 -12.43 7.47
CA SER A 13 -17.24 -13.56 6.91
C SER A 13 -16.95 -13.75 5.42
N PHE A 14 -17.01 -12.68 4.62
CA PHE A 14 -16.68 -12.72 3.20
C PHE A 14 -15.24 -13.20 2.94
N ALA A 15 -14.27 -12.61 3.65
CA ALA A 15 -12.86 -12.93 3.58
C ALA A 15 -12.58 -14.42 3.84
N GLY A 16 -13.13 -14.95 4.93
CA GLY A 16 -13.02 -16.38 5.24
C GLY A 16 -13.64 -17.27 4.15
N GLN A 17 -14.82 -16.91 3.62
CA GLN A 17 -15.44 -17.68 2.54
C GLN A 17 -14.64 -17.63 1.23
N ALA A 18 -14.04 -16.49 0.89
CA ALA A 18 -13.19 -16.36 -0.29
C ALA A 18 -11.99 -17.30 -0.24
N VAL A 19 -11.33 -17.40 0.93
CA VAL A 19 -10.21 -18.33 1.14
C VAL A 19 -10.65 -19.79 1.09
N ARG A 20 -11.79 -20.15 1.72
CA ARG A 20 -12.36 -21.51 1.62
C ARG A 20 -12.63 -21.89 0.16
N LEU A 21 -13.24 -20.99 -0.60
CA LEU A 21 -13.54 -21.22 -2.00
C LEU A 21 -12.26 -21.39 -2.83
N HIS A 22 -11.26 -20.52 -2.63
CA HIS A 22 -9.97 -20.64 -3.31
C HIS A 22 -9.33 -22.01 -3.07
N ARG A 23 -9.28 -22.45 -1.80
CA ARG A 23 -8.71 -23.75 -1.45
C ARG A 23 -9.47 -24.89 -2.11
N ALA A 24 -10.81 -24.86 -2.07
CA ALA A 24 -11.66 -25.88 -2.68
C ALA A 24 -11.47 -25.97 -4.20
N MET A 25 -11.28 -24.83 -4.87
CA MET A 25 -11.15 -24.76 -6.33
C MET A 25 -9.75 -25.08 -6.84
N THR A 26 -8.71 -24.76 -6.08
CA THR A 26 -7.32 -24.85 -6.55
C THR A 26 -6.51 -25.96 -5.88
N GLY A 27 -6.97 -26.45 -4.72
CA GLY A 27 -6.20 -27.35 -3.85
C GLY A 27 -5.01 -26.67 -3.15
N LYS A 28 -4.79 -25.37 -3.35
CA LYS A 28 -3.61 -24.63 -2.86
C LYS A 28 -4.01 -23.57 -1.84
N ALA A 29 -3.04 -23.23 -0.97
CA ALA A 29 -3.18 -22.11 -0.04
C ALA A 29 -3.23 -20.80 -0.80
N ALA A 30 -4.09 -19.87 -0.36
CA ALA A 30 -4.20 -18.56 -0.98
C ALA A 30 -3.06 -17.64 -0.53
N MET A 31 -2.52 -16.84 -1.47
CA MET A 31 -1.79 -15.61 -1.15
C MET A 31 -2.77 -14.45 -1.40
N VAL A 32 -3.08 -13.69 -0.35
CA VAL A 32 -4.19 -12.73 -0.36
C VAL A 32 -3.68 -11.35 0.02
N CYS A 33 -4.13 -10.33 -0.72
CA CYS A 33 -4.11 -8.95 -0.26
C CYS A 33 -5.44 -8.64 0.43
N PRO A 34 -5.51 -8.53 1.76
CA PRO A 34 -6.79 -8.37 2.44
C PRO A 34 -7.52 -7.09 2.00
N ILE A 35 -6.81 -5.96 2.01
CA ILE A 35 -7.34 -4.67 1.57
C ILE A 35 -6.23 -3.96 0.78
N ASN A 36 -6.54 -3.54 -0.45
CA ASN A 36 -5.65 -2.75 -1.29
C ASN A 36 -5.66 -1.29 -0.83
N GLU A 37 -4.48 -0.68 -0.72
CA GLU A 37 -4.27 0.76 -0.46
C GLU A 37 -5.15 1.38 0.64
N ILE A 38 -5.02 0.87 1.87
CA ILE A 38 -5.66 1.44 3.06
C ILE A 38 -5.35 2.93 3.16
N SER A 39 -4.10 3.35 2.91
CA SER A 39 -3.72 4.76 3.01
C SER A 39 -4.40 5.63 1.94
N PHE A 40 -4.52 5.14 0.70
CA PHE A 40 -5.19 5.88 -0.36
C PHE A 40 -6.69 5.98 -0.09
N PHE A 41 -7.36 4.87 0.25
CA PHE A 41 -8.78 4.86 0.60
C PHE A 41 -9.09 5.80 1.76
N ALA A 42 -8.27 5.78 2.81
CA ALA A 42 -8.41 6.68 3.95
C ALA A 42 -8.29 8.15 3.53
N TRP A 43 -7.24 8.50 2.77
CA TRP A 43 -7.02 9.85 2.27
C TRP A 43 -8.16 10.32 1.36
N ALA A 44 -8.56 9.49 0.40
CA ALA A 44 -9.59 9.79 -0.59
C ALA A 44 -10.94 10.13 0.07
N VAL A 45 -11.32 9.40 1.12
CA VAL A 45 -12.53 9.71 1.91
C VAL A 45 -12.35 11.00 2.72
N GLU A 46 -11.18 11.24 3.31
CA GLU A 46 -10.90 12.44 4.11
C GLU A 46 -10.95 13.74 3.30
N VAL A 47 -10.41 13.72 2.07
CA VAL A 47 -10.41 14.89 1.18
C VAL A 47 -11.69 15.03 0.35
N GLY A 48 -12.60 14.07 0.46
CA GLY A 48 -13.88 14.06 -0.27
C GLY A 48 -13.76 13.65 -1.74
N TYR A 49 -12.66 13.00 -2.13
CA TYR A 49 -12.52 12.36 -3.43
C TYR A 49 -13.46 11.14 -3.55
N PHE A 50 -13.56 10.35 -2.47
CA PHE A 50 -14.56 9.30 -2.34
C PHE A 50 -15.72 9.71 -1.42
N PRO A 51 -16.91 9.08 -1.59
CA PRO A 51 -18.03 9.30 -0.69
C PRO A 51 -17.66 9.06 0.79
N PRO A 52 -18.27 9.79 1.74
CA PRO A 52 -18.03 9.57 3.17
C PRO A 52 -18.36 8.14 3.60
N ALA A 53 -17.46 7.50 4.35
CA ALA A 53 -17.60 6.12 4.83
C ALA A 53 -17.86 6.00 6.34
N GLY A 54 -18.16 7.11 7.03
CA GLY A 54 -18.42 7.13 8.47
C GLY A 54 -18.28 8.53 9.11
N PRO A 55 -18.00 8.60 10.43
CA PRO A 55 -17.81 9.87 11.14
C PRO A 55 -16.69 10.72 10.54
N LYS A 56 -16.90 12.05 10.49
CA LYS A 56 -15.88 13.04 10.09
C LYS A 56 -14.84 13.25 11.19
N ARG A 57 -14.06 12.21 11.49
CA ARG A 57 -12.95 12.23 12.46
C ARG A 57 -11.68 11.81 11.74
N LYS A 58 -10.63 12.65 11.82
CA LYS A 58 -9.33 12.40 11.19
C LYS A 58 -8.77 11.03 11.58
N GLY A 59 -8.33 10.27 10.59
CA GLY A 59 -7.78 8.93 10.70
C GLY A 59 -8.78 7.86 11.17
N TRP A 60 -10.07 8.18 11.34
CA TRP A 60 -11.05 7.19 11.78
C TRP A 60 -11.21 6.09 10.74
N PHE A 61 -11.29 6.45 9.45
CA PHE A 61 -11.52 5.46 8.40
C PHE A 61 -10.30 4.53 8.19
N LYS A 62 -9.07 5.07 8.29
CA LYS A 62 -7.84 4.25 8.31
C LYS A 62 -7.87 3.20 9.42
N ARG A 63 -8.16 3.62 10.66
CA ARG A 63 -8.29 2.70 11.81
C ARG A 63 -9.42 1.69 11.60
N HIS A 64 -10.52 2.09 10.98
CA HIS A 64 -11.61 1.19 10.65
C HIS A 64 -11.17 0.11 9.65
N LEU A 65 -10.48 0.48 8.57
CA LEU A 65 -9.92 -0.46 7.59
C LEU A 65 -8.88 -1.40 8.22
N VAL A 66 -8.02 -0.91 9.13
CA VAL A 66 -7.09 -1.75 9.87
C VAL A 66 -7.84 -2.79 10.72
N LYS A 67 -8.87 -2.38 11.48
CA LYS A 67 -9.70 -3.33 12.25
C LYS A 67 -10.40 -4.35 11.35
N MET A 68 -10.91 -3.91 10.20
CA MET A 68 -11.48 -4.82 9.19
C MET A 68 -10.44 -5.83 8.72
N ALA A 69 -9.24 -5.37 8.35
CA ALA A 69 -8.14 -6.23 7.92
C ALA A 69 -7.75 -7.28 8.97
N VAL A 70 -7.55 -6.86 10.23
CA VAL A 70 -7.23 -7.76 11.35
C VAL A 70 -8.30 -8.85 11.48
N LYS A 71 -9.59 -8.45 11.56
CA LYS A 71 -10.70 -9.40 11.68
C LYS A 71 -10.83 -10.32 10.46
N GLY A 72 -10.56 -9.79 9.26
CA GLY A 72 -10.53 -10.56 8.03
C GLY A 72 -9.44 -11.63 8.04
N ILE A 73 -8.23 -11.28 8.46
CA ILE A 73 -7.10 -12.21 8.56
C ILE A 73 -7.40 -13.33 9.57
N GLU A 74 -8.00 -13.02 10.72
CA GLU A 74 -8.45 -14.03 11.68
C GLU A 74 -9.38 -15.06 11.01
N ALA A 75 -10.40 -14.58 10.29
CA ALA A 75 -11.36 -15.44 9.60
C ALA A 75 -10.73 -16.22 8.42
N MET A 76 -9.77 -15.63 7.72
CA MET A 76 -9.02 -16.30 6.65
C MET A 76 -8.13 -17.42 7.22
N ARG A 77 -7.44 -17.20 8.34
CA ARG A 77 -6.62 -18.22 9.02
C ARG A 77 -7.46 -19.36 9.59
N GLU A 78 -8.66 -19.07 10.10
CA GLU A 78 -9.60 -20.11 10.53
C GLU A 78 -10.08 -20.96 9.34
N ALA A 79 -10.28 -20.33 8.17
CA ALA A 79 -10.64 -21.02 6.94
C ALA A 79 -9.51 -21.88 6.37
N ASP A 80 -8.27 -21.37 6.40
CA ASP A 80 -7.08 -22.04 5.88
C ASP A 80 -5.83 -21.53 6.61
N PRO A 81 -5.22 -22.32 7.52
CA PRO A 81 -4.05 -21.87 8.28
C PRO A 81 -2.78 -21.71 7.43
N GLU A 82 -2.76 -22.20 6.19
CA GLU A 82 -1.61 -22.05 5.29
C GLU A 82 -1.68 -20.79 4.42
N CYS A 83 -2.77 -20.00 4.49
CA CYS A 83 -2.87 -18.78 3.71
C CYS A 83 -1.82 -17.74 4.12
N ARG A 84 -1.36 -16.95 3.15
CA ARG A 84 -0.35 -15.90 3.33
C ARG A 84 -0.91 -14.54 2.96
N PHE A 85 -0.41 -13.50 3.62
CA PHE A 85 -0.88 -12.13 3.51
C PHE A 85 0.19 -11.24 2.87
N ILE A 86 -0.09 -10.84 1.63
CA ILE A 86 0.66 -9.82 0.91
C ILE A 86 -0.13 -8.51 0.97
N TRP A 87 0.49 -7.39 0.66
CA TRP A 87 -0.13 -6.07 0.77
C TRP A 87 0.17 -5.20 -0.44
N ALA A 88 -0.44 -4.02 -0.51
CA ALA A 88 -0.26 -3.08 -1.60
C ALA A 88 -0.56 -1.67 -1.07
N GLU A 89 0.48 -0.97 -0.60
CA GLU A 89 0.36 0.41 -0.13
C GLU A 89 1.14 1.36 -1.06
N PRO A 90 0.69 2.62 -1.23
CA PRO A 90 1.42 3.60 -2.03
C PRO A 90 2.82 3.88 -1.49
N LEU A 91 3.84 3.68 -2.31
CA LEU A 91 5.20 4.14 -2.05
C LEU A 91 5.36 5.54 -2.64
N ILE A 92 5.53 6.55 -1.80
CA ILE A 92 5.47 7.96 -2.21
C ILE A 92 6.66 8.78 -1.72
N HIS A 93 6.96 9.85 -2.45
CA HIS A 93 7.89 10.89 -2.01
C HIS A 93 7.21 12.26 -2.00
N ILE A 94 7.32 12.96 -0.87
CA ILE A 94 6.87 14.35 -0.74
C ILE A 94 8.10 15.22 -0.53
N ALA A 95 8.48 15.97 -1.55
CA ALA A 95 9.62 16.89 -1.49
C ALA A 95 9.21 18.24 -0.87
N PRO A 96 10.12 18.93 -0.18
CA PRO A 96 9.86 20.29 0.27
C PRO A 96 9.94 21.28 -0.90
N ARG A 97 9.14 22.36 -0.86
CA ARG A 97 9.17 23.39 -1.92
C ARG A 97 10.42 24.27 -1.87
N ASP A 98 11.07 24.32 -0.71
CA ASP A 98 12.33 25.04 -0.50
C ASP A 98 13.17 24.33 0.58
N ARG A 99 14.43 24.75 0.71
CA ARG A 99 15.38 24.17 1.67
C ARG A 99 15.28 24.77 3.08
N SER A 100 14.21 25.49 3.41
CA SER A 100 14.01 25.98 4.77
C SER A 100 13.75 24.80 5.71
N GLY A 101 14.36 24.84 6.90
CA GLY A 101 14.17 23.81 7.90
C GLY A 101 12.70 23.50 8.24
N PRO A 102 11.81 24.51 8.38
CA PRO A 102 10.38 24.26 8.57
C PRO A 102 9.72 23.50 7.40
N GLU A 103 10.02 23.84 6.14
CA GLU A 103 9.39 23.18 5.00
C GLU A 103 9.86 21.73 4.85
N MET A 104 11.17 21.50 5.01
CA MET A 104 11.75 20.15 5.04
C MET A 104 11.07 19.26 6.08
N ARG A 105 10.86 19.77 7.31
CA ARG A 105 10.15 19.02 8.37
C ARG A 105 8.69 18.75 8.02
N ARG A 106 7.99 19.70 7.40
CA ARG A 106 6.59 19.49 7.01
C ARG A 106 6.47 18.43 5.92
N ALA A 107 7.32 18.48 4.89
CA ALA A 107 7.33 17.52 3.81
C ALA A 107 7.64 16.11 4.34
N GLU A 108 8.64 15.97 5.21
CA GLU A 108 8.98 14.70 5.83
C GLU A 108 7.85 14.16 6.72
N ASN A 109 7.24 14.99 7.57
CA ASN A 109 6.10 14.58 8.39
C ASN A 109 4.92 14.08 7.54
N ALA A 110 4.65 14.73 6.40
CA ALA A 110 3.62 14.28 5.47
C ALA A 110 4.01 12.95 4.81
N ARG A 111 5.26 12.81 4.36
CA ARG A 111 5.79 11.60 3.72
C ARG A 111 5.72 10.38 4.64
N GLN A 112 6.02 10.55 5.93
CA GLN A 112 5.96 9.48 6.93
C GLN A 112 4.54 8.89 7.09
N GLY A 113 3.49 9.63 6.72
CA GLY A 113 2.11 9.15 6.75
C GLY A 113 1.86 7.91 5.87
N GLN A 114 2.71 7.65 4.87
CA GLN A 114 2.63 6.45 4.02
C GLN A 114 2.87 5.15 4.80
N PHE A 115 3.62 5.20 5.90
CA PHE A 115 3.96 4.03 6.71
C PHE A 115 2.90 3.71 7.77
N GLU A 116 1.98 4.63 8.03
CA GLU A 116 1.04 4.54 9.16
C GLU A 116 0.16 3.28 9.07
N ALA A 117 -0.33 2.91 7.88
CA ALA A 117 -1.16 1.71 7.72
C ALA A 117 -0.38 0.43 8.04
N TYR A 118 0.85 0.31 7.53
CA TYR A 118 1.72 -0.83 7.84
C TYR A 118 2.11 -0.88 9.32
N ASP A 119 2.45 0.25 9.92
CA ASP A 119 2.83 0.30 11.32
C ASP A 119 1.65 -0.07 12.24
N MET A 120 0.42 0.33 11.88
CA MET A 120 -0.81 -0.09 12.56
C MET A 120 -1.06 -1.59 12.40
N LEU A 121 -0.94 -2.13 11.18
CA LEU A 121 -1.12 -3.57 10.89
C LEU A 121 -0.09 -4.44 11.61
N MET A 122 1.16 -3.98 11.75
CA MET A 122 2.20 -4.67 12.53
C MET A 122 2.06 -4.49 14.05
N GLY A 123 1.13 -3.65 14.52
CA GLY A 123 0.96 -3.33 15.94
C GLY A 123 2.09 -2.47 16.52
N ARG A 124 2.91 -1.82 15.67
CA ARG A 124 3.99 -0.92 16.10
C ARG A 124 3.47 0.43 16.58
N ILE A 125 2.32 0.84 16.07
CA ILE A 125 1.53 1.97 16.56
C ILE A 125 0.09 1.53 16.76
N GLU A 126 -0.61 2.14 17.72
CA GLU A 126 -2.01 1.81 18.07
C GLU A 126 -2.27 0.30 18.21
N PRO A 127 -1.51 -0.41 19.09
CA PRO A 127 -1.65 -1.86 19.26
C PRO A 127 -3.07 -2.30 19.66
N GLU A 128 -3.88 -1.40 20.22
CA GLU A 128 -5.30 -1.63 20.51
C GLU A 128 -6.17 -1.92 19.28
N LEU A 129 -5.65 -1.69 18.06
CA LEU A 129 -6.30 -2.08 16.81
C LEU A 129 -6.20 -3.59 16.52
N GLY A 130 -5.36 -4.32 17.26
CA GLY A 130 -5.15 -5.76 17.09
C GLY A 130 -4.08 -6.13 16.05
N GLY A 131 -3.24 -5.18 15.64
CA GLY A 131 -2.13 -5.42 14.73
C GLY A 131 -1.06 -6.35 15.32
N ALA A 132 -0.38 -7.10 14.45
CA ALA A 132 0.72 -7.99 14.80
C ALA A 132 1.68 -8.18 13.61
N GLU A 133 2.96 -8.44 13.88
CA GLU A 133 4.01 -8.58 12.85
C GLU A 133 3.72 -9.69 11.83
N ASP A 134 2.95 -10.71 12.20
CA ASP A 134 2.61 -11.86 11.35
C ASP A 134 1.37 -11.61 10.47
N LEU A 135 0.70 -10.45 10.57
CA LEU A 135 -0.37 -10.04 9.65
C LEU A 135 0.16 -9.61 8.27
N ILE A 136 1.49 -9.59 8.11
CA ILE A 136 2.19 -9.18 6.90
C ILE A 136 3.28 -10.22 6.63
N ASP A 137 3.07 -11.08 5.64
CA ASP A 137 4.11 -12.00 5.16
C ASP A 137 5.07 -11.28 4.20
N VAL A 138 4.54 -10.45 3.29
CA VAL A 138 5.32 -9.71 2.29
C VAL A 138 4.81 -8.27 2.20
N ILE A 139 5.74 -7.31 2.22
CA ILE A 139 5.45 -5.89 2.00
C ILE A 139 5.25 -5.66 0.51
N GLY A 140 4.09 -5.13 0.11
CA GLY A 140 3.89 -4.71 -1.27
C GLY A 140 3.71 -3.21 -1.44
N LEU A 141 4.28 -2.71 -2.52
CA LEU A 141 4.41 -1.28 -2.76
C LEU A 141 3.87 -0.93 -4.14
N ASN A 142 2.96 0.03 -4.18
CA ASN A 142 2.43 0.58 -5.41
C ASN A 142 3.29 1.78 -5.82
N PHE A 143 3.82 1.77 -7.03
CA PHE A 143 4.71 2.81 -7.51
C PHE A 143 4.43 3.19 -8.96
N TYR A 144 4.02 4.44 -9.16
CA TYR A 144 3.65 5.00 -10.46
C TYR A 144 4.43 6.29 -10.76
N PRO A 145 4.46 6.76 -12.02
CA PRO A 145 5.16 7.99 -12.40
C PRO A 145 4.77 9.23 -11.58
N HIS A 146 3.54 9.25 -11.05
CA HIS A 146 3.00 10.38 -10.30
C HIS A 146 3.09 10.26 -8.77
N ASN A 147 3.79 9.23 -8.25
CA ASN A 147 3.93 8.98 -6.80
C ASN A 147 4.90 9.95 -6.08
N GLN A 148 5.42 10.95 -6.78
CA GLN A 148 6.32 11.94 -6.19
C GLN A 148 5.82 13.35 -6.48
N TRP A 149 5.72 14.19 -5.46
CA TRP A 149 5.24 15.57 -5.59
C TRP A 149 5.87 16.49 -4.55
N TYR A 150 5.81 17.79 -4.79
CA TYR A 150 6.16 18.77 -3.77
C TYR A 150 5.02 18.92 -2.75
N LEU A 151 5.35 19.15 -1.48
CA LEU A 151 4.35 19.46 -0.45
C LEU A 151 3.44 20.61 -0.92
N GLN A 152 2.14 20.32 -1.07
CA GLN A 152 1.14 21.27 -1.61
C GLN A 152 1.54 21.84 -2.98
N GLY A 153 2.17 21.03 -3.83
CA GLY A 153 2.67 21.42 -5.14
C GLY A 153 2.50 20.34 -6.19
N PRO A 154 3.10 20.54 -7.38
CA PRO A 154 2.91 19.64 -8.51
C PRO A 154 3.67 18.32 -8.34
N THR A 155 3.29 17.34 -9.15
CA THR A 155 4.05 16.11 -9.38
C THR A 155 5.47 16.43 -9.85
N ILE A 156 6.44 15.68 -9.33
CA ILE A 156 7.85 15.76 -9.72
C ILE A 156 8.05 14.79 -10.89
N PRO A 157 8.43 15.27 -12.08
CA PRO A 157 8.66 14.40 -13.22
C PRO A 157 9.95 13.59 -13.04
N MET A 158 9.98 12.38 -13.59
CA MET A 158 11.18 11.54 -13.64
C MET A 158 12.34 12.29 -14.31
N GLY A 159 13.54 12.19 -13.72
CA GLY A 159 14.74 12.92 -14.15
C GLY A 159 14.91 14.32 -13.56
N HIS A 160 13.91 14.82 -12.81
CA HIS A 160 14.07 16.02 -12.01
C HIS A 160 15.01 15.78 -10.81
N HIS A 161 15.78 16.77 -10.38
CA HIS A 161 16.76 16.63 -9.30
C HIS A 161 16.15 16.32 -7.92
N GLU A 162 14.88 16.69 -7.72
CA GLU A 162 14.09 16.33 -6.52
C GLU A 162 13.34 14.99 -6.68
N TYR A 163 13.45 14.32 -7.83
CA TYR A 163 12.88 12.98 -8.00
C TYR A 163 13.79 11.99 -7.27
N ARG A 164 13.24 11.31 -6.26
CA ARG A 164 13.96 10.31 -5.50
C ARG A 164 14.00 9.00 -6.27
N ALA A 165 15.17 8.38 -6.33
CA ALA A 165 15.35 7.09 -6.99
C ALA A 165 14.49 6.01 -6.30
N LEU A 166 13.84 5.15 -7.07
CA LEU A 166 13.01 4.08 -6.52
C LEU A 166 13.85 3.10 -5.68
N SER A 167 15.09 2.85 -6.09
CA SER A 167 16.04 2.00 -5.38
C SER A 167 16.27 2.48 -3.94
N GLU A 168 16.52 3.77 -3.74
CA GLU A 168 16.70 4.39 -2.41
C GLU A 168 15.45 4.26 -1.53
N MET A 169 14.27 4.39 -2.13
CA MET A 169 13.00 4.25 -1.42
C MET A 169 12.78 2.81 -0.98
N LEU A 170 13.09 1.83 -1.85
CA LEU A 170 12.98 0.41 -1.54
C LEU A 170 13.97 -0.03 -0.44
N VAL A 171 15.20 0.48 -0.48
CA VAL A 171 16.20 0.23 0.59
C VAL A 171 15.73 0.80 1.93
N GLU A 172 15.12 1.99 1.96
CA GLU A 172 14.51 2.54 3.18
C GLU A 172 13.43 1.60 3.75
N VAL A 173 12.54 1.11 2.90
CA VAL A 173 11.46 0.19 3.30
C VAL A 173 12.05 -1.15 3.79
N ALA A 174 13.06 -1.68 3.11
CA ALA A 174 13.75 -2.91 3.51
C ALA A 174 14.37 -2.78 4.90
N HIS A 175 15.06 -1.67 5.18
CA HIS A 175 15.61 -1.40 6.51
C HIS A 175 14.52 -1.23 7.57
N ARG A 176 13.39 -0.59 7.23
CA ARG A 176 12.29 -0.33 8.17
C ARG A 176 11.58 -1.61 8.61
N TYR A 177 11.26 -2.50 7.67
CA TYR A 177 10.39 -3.64 7.95
C TYR A 177 11.12 -4.98 8.06
N ARG A 178 12.29 -5.14 7.43
CA ARG A 178 13.07 -6.40 7.45
C ARG A 178 12.23 -7.62 7.06
N LYS A 179 11.35 -7.43 6.08
CA LYS A 179 10.51 -8.46 5.45
C LYS A 179 10.75 -8.44 3.95
N SER A 180 10.41 -9.52 3.26
CA SER A 180 10.39 -9.56 1.80
C SER A 180 9.51 -8.46 1.23
N ILE A 181 9.92 -7.91 0.08
CA ILE A 181 9.24 -6.81 -0.61
C ILE A 181 8.86 -7.26 -2.02
N TYR A 182 7.76 -6.73 -2.56
CA TYR A 182 7.50 -6.77 -4.00
C TYR A 182 6.88 -5.44 -4.45
N ILE A 183 7.03 -5.14 -5.74
CA ILE A 183 6.23 -4.07 -6.36
C ILE A 183 4.85 -4.67 -6.63
N ALA A 184 3.85 -4.23 -5.86
CA ALA A 184 2.50 -4.77 -5.90
C ALA A 184 1.70 -4.24 -7.09
N GLU A 185 1.96 -2.99 -7.46
CA GLU A 185 1.43 -2.42 -8.68
C GLU A 185 2.40 -1.40 -9.26
N THR A 186 2.58 -1.45 -10.58
CA THR A 186 3.29 -0.41 -11.33
C THR A 186 2.87 -0.43 -12.79
N GLY A 187 2.87 0.73 -13.42
CA GLY A 187 2.58 0.87 -14.84
C GLY A 187 2.64 2.32 -15.31
N ALA A 188 2.53 2.52 -16.61
CA ALA A 188 2.37 3.83 -17.21
C ALA A 188 1.44 3.73 -18.42
N GLU A 189 0.71 4.81 -18.70
CA GLU A 189 -0.28 4.83 -19.77
C GLU A 189 0.35 4.88 -21.17
N GLY A 190 -0.34 4.25 -22.13
CA GLY A 190 -0.01 4.33 -23.54
C GLY A 190 1.41 3.90 -23.88
N THR A 191 2.12 4.72 -24.65
CA THR A 191 3.46 4.42 -25.16
C THR A 191 4.56 4.54 -24.10
N ALA A 192 4.26 5.06 -22.89
CA ALA A 192 5.23 5.21 -21.81
C ALA A 192 5.52 3.87 -21.09
N GLY A 193 4.62 2.89 -21.17
CA GLY A 193 4.69 1.61 -20.45
C GLY A 193 6.05 0.90 -20.54
N PRO A 194 6.61 0.63 -21.74
CA PRO A 194 7.88 -0.07 -21.87
C PRO A 194 9.07 0.65 -21.22
N ALA A 195 9.16 1.98 -21.39
CA ALA A 195 10.24 2.77 -20.80
C ALA A 195 10.12 2.83 -19.28
N TRP A 196 8.89 2.95 -18.77
CA TRP A 196 8.61 2.91 -17.34
C TRP A 196 8.98 1.56 -16.72
N LEU A 197 8.56 0.45 -17.33
CA LEU A 197 8.90 -0.88 -16.83
C LEU A 197 10.41 -1.12 -16.85
N HIS A 198 11.13 -0.62 -17.87
CA HIS A 198 12.58 -0.71 -17.90
C HIS A 198 13.21 0.01 -16.71
N TYR A 199 12.77 1.24 -16.43
CA TYR A 199 13.20 2.02 -15.27
C TYR A 199 12.94 1.28 -13.95
N VAL A 200 11.71 0.79 -13.73
CA VAL A 200 11.37 0.06 -12.49
C VAL A 200 12.22 -1.19 -12.32
N CYS A 201 12.44 -1.96 -13.40
CA CYS A 201 13.30 -3.13 -13.35
C CYS A 201 14.76 -2.80 -12.99
N ASP A 202 15.30 -1.70 -13.50
CA ASP A 202 16.68 -1.28 -13.21
C ASP A 202 16.82 -0.82 -11.76
N GLU A 203 15.88 -0.03 -11.25
CA GLU A 203 15.86 0.42 -9.86
C GLU A 203 15.63 -0.72 -8.86
N VAL A 204 14.81 -1.72 -9.22
CA VAL A 204 14.64 -2.93 -8.41
C VAL A 204 15.94 -3.74 -8.37
N ARG A 205 16.63 -3.89 -9.50
CA ARG A 205 17.95 -4.56 -9.52
C ARG A 205 18.97 -3.81 -8.67
N GLU A 206 18.99 -2.48 -8.74
CA GLU A 206 19.86 -1.64 -7.93
C GLU A 206 19.59 -1.83 -6.43
N ALA A 207 18.32 -1.77 -6.00
CA ALA A 207 17.94 -2.04 -4.61
C ALA A 207 18.32 -3.46 -4.13
N ILE A 208 18.13 -4.48 -4.97
CA ILE A 208 18.57 -5.85 -4.67
C ILE A 208 20.09 -5.90 -4.48
N SER A 209 20.86 -5.19 -5.31
CA SER A 209 22.32 -5.11 -5.19
C SER A 209 22.77 -4.46 -3.87
N GLN A 210 21.94 -3.60 -3.29
CA GLN A 210 22.13 -2.97 -1.98
C GLN A 210 21.54 -3.80 -0.81
N GLY A 211 21.04 -5.01 -1.08
CA GLY A 211 20.55 -5.95 -0.06
C GLY A 211 19.06 -5.88 0.26
N ALA A 212 18.25 -5.14 -0.51
CA ALA A 212 16.80 -5.15 -0.34
C ALA A 212 16.21 -6.51 -0.79
N PRO A 213 15.38 -7.20 0.02
CA PRO A 213 14.85 -8.54 -0.28
C PRO A 213 13.63 -8.45 -1.21
N ILE A 214 13.83 -8.04 -2.46
CA ILE A 214 12.73 -7.87 -3.43
C ILE A 214 12.49 -9.17 -4.21
N GLU A 215 11.25 -9.67 -4.18
CA GLU A 215 10.88 -10.98 -4.72
C GLU A 215 10.05 -10.91 -6.02
N GLY A 216 9.59 -9.73 -6.44
CA GLY A 216 8.79 -9.63 -7.66
C GLY A 216 8.34 -8.22 -8.03
N ILE A 217 7.80 -8.14 -9.25
CA ILE A 217 7.17 -6.95 -9.83
C ILE A 217 5.84 -7.37 -10.46
N CYS A 218 4.76 -6.74 -10.05
CA CYS A 218 3.43 -6.91 -10.62
C CYS A 218 3.10 -5.72 -11.54
N LEU A 219 2.90 -6.01 -12.82
CA LEU A 219 2.49 -5.02 -13.81
C LEU A 219 0.99 -4.76 -13.68
N TYR A 220 0.62 -3.50 -13.48
CA TYR A 220 -0.76 -3.06 -13.43
C TYR A 220 -1.00 -1.89 -14.39
N PRO A 221 -2.05 -1.95 -15.23
CA PRO A 221 -2.91 -3.11 -15.46
C PRO A 221 -2.28 -4.09 -16.47
N VAL A 222 -2.67 -5.36 -16.44
CA VAL A 222 -2.35 -6.32 -17.52
C VAL A 222 -3.24 -6.12 -18.76
N THR A 223 -4.46 -5.62 -18.56
CA THR A 223 -5.44 -5.31 -19.62
C THR A 223 -6.06 -3.93 -19.37
N ALA A 224 -6.38 -3.17 -20.42
CA ALA A 224 -7.02 -1.87 -20.27
C ALA A 224 -8.26 -1.91 -19.36
N TYR A 225 -8.39 -0.92 -18.49
CA TYR A 225 -9.42 -0.83 -17.46
C TYR A 225 -9.86 0.64 -17.27
N PRO A 226 -11.06 0.90 -16.74
CA PRO A 226 -11.44 2.25 -16.33
C PRO A 226 -10.64 2.63 -15.07
N GLY A 227 -9.80 3.65 -15.16
CA GLY A 227 -9.14 4.25 -13.98
C GLY A 227 -10.15 5.03 -13.14
N TRP A 228 -9.83 5.27 -11.85
CA TRP A 228 -10.72 6.00 -10.92
C TRP A 228 -11.08 7.42 -11.41
N ASP A 229 -10.14 8.11 -12.05
CA ASP A 229 -10.35 9.44 -12.64
C ASP A 229 -10.99 9.41 -14.04
N ASN A 230 -11.11 8.23 -14.64
CA ASN A 230 -11.61 8.01 -16.01
C ASN A 230 -12.88 7.15 -16.04
N SER A 231 -13.57 7.01 -14.90
CA SER A 231 -14.83 6.25 -14.75
C SER A 231 -16.08 7.11 -14.90
#